data_AF-A0A3E0BVB5-F1
#
_entry.id   AF-A0A3E0BVB5-F1
#
_cell.length_a   1.000
_cell.length_b   1.000
_cell.length_c   1.000
_cell.angle_alpha   90.00
_cell.angle_beta   90.00
_cell.angle_gamma   90.00
#
_symmetry.space_group_name_H-M   'P 1'
#
loop_
_entity.id
_entity.type
_entity.pdbx_description
1 polymer ?
#
loop_
_entity_poly.entity_id
_entity_poly.type
_entity_poly.pdbx_seq_one_letter_code
_entity_poly.pdbx_strand_id
1 'polypeptide(L)' 'MLLSQEAALRERDAQVLKLQETVDSQQAALASRAAEVEHLKLLIAKLRRMQFGRKSEKLDRQIEQLELRLESLRPTKARR' A
#
# COMPACT_ATOMS: atom_id res chain seq x y z
N MET A 1 -2.29 32.12 35.13
CA MET A 1 -1.28 31.12 34.77
C MET A 1 -1.89 29.73 34.56
N LEU A 2 -2.63 29.15 35.52
CA LEU A 2 -3.32 27.86 35.38
C LEU A 2 -4.23 27.74 34.14
N LEU A 3 -5.11 28.72 33.89
CA LEU A 3 -6.01 28.71 32.72
C LEU A 3 -5.27 28.67 31.37
N SER A 4 -4.11 29.32 31.28
CA SER A 4 -3.27 29.30 30.06
C SER A 4 -2.60 27.94 29.89
N GLN A 5 -2.24 27.28 30.99
CA GLN A 5 -1.63 25.95 30.97
C GLN A 5 -2.65 24.87 30.57
N GLU A 6 -3.89 24.97 31.05
CA GLU A 6 -5.00 24.10 30.65
C GLU A 6 -5.34 24.27 29.16
N ALA A 7 -5.34 25.49 28.65
CA ALA A 7 -5.56 25.76 27.23
C ALA A 7 -4.47 25.13 26.35
N ALA A 8 -3.20 25.25 26.75
CA ALA A 8 -2.07 24.66 26.04
C ALA A 8 -2.08 23.12 26.06
N LEU A 9 -2.55 22.51 27.16
CA LEU A 9 -2.74 21.06 27.23
C LEU A 9 -3.83 20.59 26.27
N ARG A 10 -4.99 21.28 26.24
CA ARG A 10 -6.08 20.95 25.31
C ARG A 10 -5.66 21.06 23.86
N GLU A 11 -4.87 22.09 23.52
CA GLU A 11 -4.34 22.26 22.16
C GLU A 11 -3.38 21.12 21.79
N ARG A 12 -2.50 20.72 22.72
CA ARG A 12 -1.63 19.56 22.52
C ARG A 12 -2.43 18.27 22.34
N ASP A 13 -3.45 18.03 23.15
CA ASP A 13 -4.28 16.84 23.05
C ASP A 13 -5.01 16.79 21.70
N ALA A 14 -5.56 17.92 21.25
CA ALA A 14 -6.15 18.04 19.92
C ALA A 14 -5.14 17.76 18.80
N GLN A 15 -3.90 18.25 18.94
CA GLN A 15 -2.83 17.99 17.98
C GLN A 15 -2.42 16.51 17.95
N VAL A 16 -2.37 15.84 19.12
CA VAL A 16 -2.09 14.40 19.22
C VAL A 16 -3.19 13.58 18.55
N LEU A 17 -4.46 13.91 18.78
CA LEU A 17 -5.58 13.22 18.14
C LEU A 17 -5.51 13.34 16.61
N LYS A 18 -5.24 14.53 16.08
CA LYS A 18 -5.10 14.75 14.64
C LYS A 18 -3.93 13.95 14.03
N LEU A 19 -2.81 13.87 14.76
CA LEU A 19 -1.67 13.06 14.32
C LEU A 19 -2.00 11.58 14.35
N GLN A 20 -2.72 11.10 15.37
CA GLN A 20 -3.15 9.71 15.47
C GLN A 20 -4.08 9.34 14.31
N GLU A 21 -5.08 10.17 13.99
CA GLU A 21 -5.97 9.96 12.84
C GLU A 21 -5.18 9.90 11.52
N THR A 22 -4.17 10.77 11.37
CA THR A 22 -3.30 10.76 10.20
C THR A 22 -2.53 9.45 10.11
N VAL A 23 -1.93 9.00 11.21
CA VAL A 23 -1.18 7.74 11.27
C VAL A 23 -2.08 6.56 10.95
N ASP A 24 -3.27 6.49 11.54
CA ASP A 24 -4.22 5.40 11.32
C ASP A 24 -4.65 5.35 9.85
N SER A 25 -4.91 6.50 9.24
CA SER A 25 -5.24 6.60 7.81
C SER A 25 -4.10 6.10 6.91
N GLN A 26 -2.85 6.44 7.26
CA GLN A 26 -1.67 6.00 6.52
C GLN A 26 -1.44 4.50 6.68
N GLN A 27 -1.62 3.97 7.89
CA GLN A 27 -1.51 2.54 8.17
C GLN A 27 -2.56 1.75 7.39
N ALA A 28 -3.81 2.22 7.35
CA ALA A 28 -4.87 1.60 6.56
C ALA A 28 -4.54 1.60 5.06
N ALA A 29 -4.02 2.72 4.53
CA ALA A 29 -3.59 2.80 3.14
C ALA A 29 -2.40 1.86 2.83
N LEU A 30 -1.43 1.74 3.74
CA LEU A 30 -0.31 0.81 3.61
C LEU A 30 -0.78 -0.65 3.65
N ALA A 31 -1.70 -0.99 4.55
CA ALA A 31 -2.26 -2.33 4.64
C ALA A 31 -3.03 -2.71 3.37
N SER A 32 -3.83 -1.78 2.81
CA SER A 32 -4.54 -1.97 1.54
C SER A 32 -3.57 -2.20 0.38
N ARG A 33 -2.52 -1.37 0.26
CA ARG A 33 -1.47 -1.56 -0.76
C ARG A 33 -0.74 -2.89 -0.62
N ALA A 34 -0.43 -3.30 0.62
CA ALA A 34 0.21 -4.59 0.87
C ALA A 34 -0.68 -5.76 0.42
N ALA A 35 -1.98 -5.69 0.71
CA ALA A 35 -2.94 -6.70 0.24
C ALA A 35 -3.05 -6.74 -1.30
N GLU A 36 -3.05 -5.60 -1.97
CA GLU A 36 -3.04 -5.53 -3.45
C GLU A 36 -1.77 -6.16 -4.04
N VAL A 37 -0.61 -5.88 -3.44
CA VAL A 37 0.68 -6.48 -3.85
C VAL A 37 0.64 -8.00 -3.73
N GLU A 38 0.16 -8.54 -2.61
CA GLU A 38 0.04 -9.99 -2.43
C GLU A 38 -0.97 -10.62 -3.39
N HIS A 39 -2.11 -9.95 -3.61
CA HIS A 39 -3.10 -10.40 -4.59
C HIS A 39 -2.51 -10.51 -6.01
N LEU A 40 -1.79 -9.47 -6.46
CA LEU A 40 -1.15 -9.46 -7.78
C LEU A 40 -0.10 -10.56 -7.91
N LYS A 41 0.73 -10.78 -6.88
CA LYS A 41 1.71 -11.88 -6.87
C LYS A 41 1.05 -13.24 -7.03
N LEU A 42 -0.03 -13.49 -6.28
CA LEU A 42 -0.78 -14.75 -6.36
C LEU A 42 -1.42 -14.94 -7.74
N LEU A 43 -1.99 -13.88 -8.32
CA LEU A 43 -2.57 -13.92 -9.65
C LEU A 43 -1.52 -14.23 -10.73
N ILE A 44 -0.37 -13.56 -10.69
CA ILE A 44 0.76 -13.81 -11.60
C ILE A 44 1.21 -15.28 -11.47
N ALA A 45 1.41 -15.78 -10.24
CA ALA A 45 1.82 -17.17 -10.02
C ALA A 45 0.79 -18.17 -10.56
N LYS A 46 -0.51 -17.88 -10.40
CA LYS A 46 -1.59 -18.70 -10.96
C LYS A 46 -1.56 -18.70 -12.49
N LEU A 47 -1.45 -17.53 -13.12
CA LEU A 47 -1.41 -17.43 -14.58
C LEU A 47 -0.19 -18.15 -15.15
N ARG A 48 0.98 -18.03 -14.53
CA ARG A 48 2.20 -18.76 -14.91
C ARG A 48 2.02 -20.27 -14.88
N ARG A 49 1.33 -20.81 -13.86
CA ARG A 49 1.02 -22.26 -13.77
C ARG A 49 0.02 -22.73 -14.84
N MET A 50 -0.78 -21.82 -15.39
CA MET A 50 -1.80 -22.14 -16.41
C MET A 50 -1.27 -22.02 -17.85
N GLN A 51 0.00 -21.64 -18.04
CA GLN A 51 0.60 -21.53 -19.37
C GLN A 51 0.89 -22.92 -19.94
N PHE A 52 0.11 -23.34 -20.95
CA PHE A 52 0.42 -24.50 -21.79
C PHE A 52 -0.02 -24.25 -23.24
N GLY A 53 0.87 -24.55 -24.19
CA GLY A 53 0.59 -24.51 -25.63
C GLY A 53 0.40 -23.10 -26.20
N ARG A 54 -0.11 -23.02 -27.45
CA ARG A 54 -0.24 -21.78 -28.24
C ARG A 54 -1.13 -20.68 -27.62
N LYS A 55 -1.93 -21.00 -26.58
CA LYS A 55 -2.72 -19.99 -25.83
C LYS A 55 -1.89 -19.22 -24.80
N SER A 56 -0.62 -19.58 -24.59
CA SER A 56 0.26 -18.97 -23.58
C SER A 56 0.67 -17.54 -23.93
N GLU A 57 0.80 -17.18 -25.22
CA GLU A 57 1.22 -15.82 -25.62
C GLU A 57 0.29 -14.71 -25.10
N LYS A 58 -1.03 -14.98 -25.01
CA LYS A 58 -1.98 -14.02 -24.42
C LYS A 58 -1.83 -13.93 -22.90
N LEU A 59 -1.55 -15.05 -22.24
CA LEU A 59 -1.30 -15.10 -20.80
C LEU A 59 0.03 -14.43 -20.45
N ASP A 60 1.05 -14.57 -21.30
CA ASP A 60 2.35 -13.90 -21.15
C ASP A 60 2.19 -12.39 -21.13
N ARG A 61 1.49 -11.83 -22.13
CA ARG A 61 1.20 -10.38 -22.17
C ARG A 61 0.41 -9.92 -20.93
N GLN A 62 -0.52 -10.74 -20.45
CA GLN A 62 -1.28 -10.42 -19.24
C GLN A 62 -0.41 -10.44 -17.99
N ILE A 63 0.52 -11.40 -17.88
CA ILE A 63 1.49 -11.47 -16.79
C ILE A 63 2.41 -10.26 -16.82
N GLU A 64 2.96 -9.89 -17.99
CA GLU A 64 3.79 -8.70 -18.13
C GLU A 64 3.08 -7.43 -17.64
N GLN A 65 1.82 -7.23 -18.02
CA GLN A 65 1.02 -6.09 -17.54
C GLN A 65 0.82 -6.10 -16.02
N LEU A 66 0.58 -7.27 -15.43
CA LEU A 66 0.42 -7.41 -13.99
C LEU A 66 1.75 -7.19 -13.25
N GLU A 67 2.88 -7.60 -13.83
CA GLU A 67 4.21 -7.35 -13.30
C GLU A 67 4.58 -5.87 -13.34
N LEU A 68 4.24 -5.15 -14.42
CA LEU A 68 4.41 -3.70 -14.50
C LEU A 68 3.58 -2.98 -13.44
N ARG A 69 2.32 -3.41 -13.23
CA ARG A 69 1.48 -2.86 -12.16
C ARG A 69 2.07 -3.15 -10.78
N LEU A 70 2.56 -4.37 -10.56
CA LEU A 70 3.22 -4.74 -9.30
C LEU A 70 4.47 -3.88 -9.04
N GLU A 71 5.28 -3.62 -10.06
CA GLU A 71 6.47 -2.76 -9.94
C GLU A 71 6.09 -1.31 -9.61
N SER A 72 5.02 -0.78 -10.20
CA SER A 72 4.53 0.56 -9.89
C SER A 72 4.01 0.72 -8.45
N LEU A 73 3.56 -0.37 -7.84
CA LEU A 73 3.08 -0.41 -6.46
C LEU A 73 4.18 -0.72 -5.44
N ARG A 74 5.35 -1.18 -5.89
CA ARG A 74 6.49 -1.35 -5.00
C ARG A 74 6.91 0.02 -4.49
N PRO A 75 7.22 0.16 -3.19
CA PRO A 75 7.85 1.38 -2.72
C PRO A 75 9.12 1.56 -3.54
N THR A 76 9.21 2.67 -4.28
CA THR A 76 10.48 3.11 -4.88
C THR A 76 11.47 3.03 -3.73
N LYS A 77 12.47 2.16 -3.82
CA LYS A 77 13.55 2.16 -2.84
C LYS A 77 14.17 3.54 -2.96
N ALA A 78 13.70 4.49 -2.14
CA ALA A 78 14.32 5.78 -1.99
C ALA A 78 15.75 5.44 -1.60
N ARG A 79 16.67 5.73 -2.53
CA ARG A 79 18.10 5.53 -2.33
C ARG A 79 18.45 6.04 -0.93
N ARG A 80 19.00 5.15 -0.12
CA ARG A 80 19.79 5.56 1.04
C ARG A 80 20.97 6.40 0.56
#